data_AF-A0A3G2JJB6-F1
#
_entry.id   AF-A0A3G2JJB6-F1
#
_cell.length_a   1.000
_cell.length_b   1.000
_cell.length_c   1.000
_cell.angle_alpha   90.00
_cell.angle_beta   90.00
_cell.angle_gamma   90.00
#
_symmetry.space_group_name_H-M   'P 1'
#
loop_
_entity.id
_entity.type
_entity.pdbx_description
1 polymer ?
#
loop_
_entity_poly.entity_id
_entity_poly.type
_entity_poly.pdbx_seq_one_letter_code
_entity_poly.pdbx_strand_id
1 'polypeptide(L)'
;MTISLVDIDQPQRPATADWTILAEPQVESVCRAVARGFSRDYGLTLEYEDALQEAVIVAAERASYVRQLLTDGGAGLLHRWLSQRLRDRWLTEAKHRSAHVSYEAARNAAERGGG
;
A
#
# COMPACT_ATOMS: atom_id res chain seq x y z
N MET A 1 35.92 7.61 -19.84
CA MET A 1 35.00 7.47 -18.70
C MET A 1 34.28 6.14 -18.87
N THR A 2 34.77 5.11 -18.19
CA THR A 2 34.17 3.76 -18.20
C THR A 2 33.15 3.69 -17.08
N ILE A 3 31.87 3.60 -17.44
CA ILE A 3 30.79 3.34 -16.49
C ILE A 3 30.82 1.84 -16.18
N SER A 4 31.16 1.49 -14.95
CA SER A 4 31.12 0.10 -14.46
C SER A 4 29.66 -0.33 -14.26
N LEU A 5 29.23 -1.33 -15.02
CA LEU A 5 27.90 -1.96 -15.01
C LEU A 5 27.59 -2.82 -13.75
N VAL A 6 28.25 -2.55 -12.61
CA VAL A 6 28.28 -3.48 -11.47
C VAL A 6 27.05 -3.36 -10.54
N ASP A 7 26.16 -2.38 -10.73
CA ASP A 7 25.06 -2.12 -9.79
C ASP A 7 23.67 -2.63 -10.24
N ILE A 8 23.55 -3.35 -11.36
CA ILE A 8 22.24 -3.77 -11.89
C ILE A 8 21.75 -5.10 -11.27
N ASP A 9 22.62 -5.85 -10.59
CA ASP A 9 22.35 -7.24 -10.19
C ASP A 9 22.30 -7.47 -8.67
N GLN A 10 21.98 -6.44 -7.88
CA GLN A 10 21.55 -6.70 -6.51
C GLN A 10 20.07 -7.08 -6.54
N PRO A 11 19.69 -8.37 -6.35
CA PRO A 11 18.30 -8.70 -6.10
C PRO A 11 17.89 -7.93 -4.85
N GLN A 12 16.97 -6.97 -5.02
CA GLN A 12 16.31 -6.29 -3.90
C GLN A 12 15.74 -7.42 -3.03
N ARG A 13 16.40 -7.72 -1.90
CA ARG A 13 15.88 -8.72 -0.96
C ARG A 13 14.44 -8.30 -0.68
N PRO A 14 13.45 -9.18 -0.87
CA PRO A 14 12.09 -8.84 -0.47
C PRO A 14 12.18 -8.41 0.99
N ALA A 15 11.69 -7.21 1.31
CA ALA A 15 11.65 -6.75 2.68
C ALA A 15 10.84 -7.78 3.45
N THR A 16 11.51 -8.64 4.22
CA THR A 16 10.85 -9.68 4.99
C THR A 16 9.99 -8.96 6.02
N ALA A 17 8.67 -9.15 5.94
CA ALA A 17 7.75 -8.50 6.86
C ALA A 17 8.13 -8.85 8.30
N ASP A 18 8.36 -7.82 9.12
CA ASP A 18 8.63 -7.98 10.54
C ASP A 18 7.32 -7.79 11.31
N TRP A 19 6.66 -8.91 11.58
CA TRP A 19 5.38 -8.97 12.29
C TRP A 19 5.49 -8.60 13.78
N THR A 20 6.71 -8.53 14.34
CA THR A 20 6.89 -8.13 15.75
C THR A 20 6.46 -6.68 16.00
N ILE A 21 6.37 -5.86 14.95
CA ILE A 21 5.89 -4.48 15.05
C ILE A 21 4.46 -4.38 15.57
N LEU A 22 3.65 -5.43 15.39
CA LEU A 22 2.26 -5.46 15.87
C LEU A 22 2.16 -5.64 17.39
N ALA A 23 3.25 -6.02 18.05
CA ALA A 23 3.31 -6.05 19.52
C ALA A 23 3.38 -4.63 20.12
N GLU A 24 3.69 -3.60 19.31
CA GLU A 24 3.66 -2.20 19.76
C GLU A 24 2.20 -1.73 19.87
N PRO A 25 1.68 -1.40 21.06
CA PRO A 25 0.25 -1.10 21.24
C PRO A 25 -0.27 0.06 20.39
N GLN A 26 0.61 1.02 20.09
CA GLN A 26 0.28 2.17 19.25
C GLN A 26 0.07 1.78 17.79
N VAL A 27 0.76 0.75 17.30
CA VAL A 27 0.70 0.34 15.89
C VAL A 27 -0.66 -0.24 15.55
N GLU A 28 -1.16 -1.18 16.38
CA GLU A 28 -2.48 -1.78 16.16
C GLU A 28 -3.59 -0.71 16.20
N SER A 29 -3.55 0.17 17.20
CA SER A 29 -4.52 1.26 17.35
C SER A 29 -4.52 2.18 16.12
N VAL A 30 -3.34 2.57 15.62
CA VAL A 30 -3.23 3.39 14.41
C VAL A 30 -3.73 2.64 13.17
N CYS A 31 -3.39 1.36 12.98
CA CYS A 31 -3.88 0.58 11.85
C CYS A 31 -5.42 0.55 11.81
N ARG A 32 -6.06 0.32 12.97
CA ARG A 32 -7.53 0.35 13.09
C ARG A 32 -8.11 1.74 12.82
N ALA A 33 -7.46 2.80 13.30
CA ALA A 33 -7.89 4.17 13.06
C ALA A 33 -7.82 4.55 11.56
N VAL A 34 -6.72 4.21 10.90
CA VAL A 34 -6.54 4.43 9.45
C VAL A 34 -7.57 3.63 8.67
N ALA A 35 -7.77 2.35 8.98
CA ALA A 35 -8.75 1.51 8.30
C ALA A 35 -10.19 2.04 8.44
N ARG A 36 -10.57 2.56 9.62
CA ARG A 36 -11.88 3.24 9.79
C ARG A 36 -11.99 4.48 8.91
N GLY A 37 -10.93 5.28 8.81
CA GLY A 37 -10.89 6.44 7.92
C GLY A 37 -11.10 6.05 6.46
N PHE A 38 -10.42 5.00 6.01
CA PHE A 38 -10.55 4.49 4.64
C PHE A 38 -11.92 3.89 4.36
N SER A 39 -12.46 3.06 5.27
CA SER A 39 -13.81 2.51 5.11
C SER A 39 -14.88 3.60 5.08
N ARG A 40 -14.70 4.70 5.83
CA ARG A 40 -15.61 5.85 5.76
C ARG A 40 -15.50 6.59 4.43
N ASP A 41 -14.27 6.85 3.98
CA ASP A 41 -14.02 7.69 2.80
C ASP A 41 -14.21 6.91 1.48
N TYR A 42 -14.06 5.58 1.51
CA TYR A 42 -14.04 4.68 0.34
C TYR A 42 -14.96 3.45 0.50
N GLY A 43 -15.89 3.42 1.46
CA GLY A 43 -16.64 2.22 1.86
C GLY A 43 -17.50 1.55 0.80
N LEU A 44 -17.75 2.19 -0.34
CA LEU A 44 -18.37 1.56 -1.52
C LEU A 44 -17.39 0.72 -2.34
N THR A 45 -16.09 0.82 -2.05
CA THR A 45 -15.00 0.27 -2.88
C THR A 45 -13.92 -0.43 -2.09
N LEU A 46 -13.77 -0.15 -0.79
CA LEU A 46 -12.79 -0.78 0.10
C LEU A 46 -13.43 -1.02 1.47
N GLU A 47 -13.50 -2.29 1.86
CA GLU A 47 -14.05 -2.70 3.16
C GLU A 47 -13.09 -2.40 4.30
N TYR A 48 -13.61 -2.34 5.53
CA TYR A 48 -12.81 -2.05 6.72
C TYR A 48 -11.75 -3.12 6.95
N GLU A 49 -12.13 -4.40 6.83
CA GLU A 49 -11.24 -5.54 7.01
C GLU A 49 -10.08 -5.51 6.01
N ASP A 50 -10.35 -5.22 4.73
CA ASP A 50 -9.34 -5.09 3.69
C ASP A 50 -8.39 -3.92 3.98
N ALA A 51 -8.94 -2.76 4.36
CA ALA A 51 -8.13 -1.60 4.72
C ALA A 51 -7.25 -1.86 5.95
N LEU A 52 -7.77 -2.61 6.93
CA LEU A 52 -7.03 -3.01 8.13
C LEU A 52 -5.91 -3.98 7.78
N GLN A 53 -6.18 -4.99 6.96
CA GLN A 53 -5.19 -5.95 6.52
C GLN A 53 -4.05 -5.26 5.77
N GLU A 54 -4.37 -4.35 4.84
CA GLU A 54 -3.37 -3.58 4.12
C GLU A 54 -2.55 -2.67 5.04
N ALA A 55 -3.20 -2.00 6.01
CA ALA A 55 -2.51 -1.19 7.02
C ALA A 55 -1.48 -2.00 7.80
N VAL A 56 -1.86 -3.21 8.22
CA VAL A 56 -1.01 -4.14 8.98
C VAL A 56 0.15 -4.66 8.13
N ILE A 57 -0.10 -5.05 6.88
CA ILE A 57 0.93 -5.52 5.95
C ILE A 57 1.96 -4.41 5.72
N VAL A 58 1.52 -3.20 5.41
CA VAL A 58 2.42 -2.05 5.18
C VAL A 58 3.26 -1.74 6.41
N ALA A 59 2.67 -1.82 7.61
CA ALA A 59 3.42 -1.62 8.85
C ALA A 59 4.51 -2.69 9.05
N ALA A 60 4.20 -3.96 8.78
CA ALA A 60 5.14 -5.07 8.91
C ALA A 60 6.27 -5.03 7.86
N GLU A 61 5.94 -4.71 6.60
CA GLU A 61 6.92 -4.53 5.52
C GLU A 61 7.91 -3.37 5.79
N ARG A 62 7.53 -2.42 6.64
CA ARG A 62 8.29 -1.20 6.95
C ARG A 62 8.54 -1.02 8.44
N ALA A 63 8.63 -2.12 9.19
CA ALA A 63 8.70 -2.12 10.65
C ALA A 63 9.80 -1.21 11.22
N SER A 64 11.00 -1.22 10.65
CA SER A 64 12.11 -0.36 11.10
C SER A 64 11.77 1.14 10.99
N TYR A 65 11.11 1.53 9.90
CA TYR A 65 10.65 2.90 9.69
C TYR A 65 9.48 3.25 10.61
N VAL A 66 8.54 2.32 10.83
CA VAL A 66 7.45 2.51 11.81
C VAL A 66 8.00 2.77 13.21
N ARG A 67 9.01 2.00 13.66
CA ARG A 67 9.69 2.22 14.95
C ARG A 67 10.33 3.60 15.02
N GLN A 68 10.97 4.05 13.93
CA GLN A 68 11.52 5.39 13.83
C GLN A 68 10.43 6.46 13.95
N LEU A 69 9.32 6.36 13.20
CA LEU A 69 8.22 7.32 13.27
C LEU A 69 7.62 7.42 14.68
N LEU A 70 7.47 6.28 15.36
CA LEU A 70 7.00 6.25 16.73
C LEU A 70 7.97 6.94 17.70
N THR A 71 9.28 6.80 17.46
CA THR A 71 10.32 7.47 18.25
C THR A 71 10.35 8.98 17.99
N ASP A 72 10.23 9.39 16.73
CA ASP A 72 10.39 10.80 16.32
C ASP A 72 9.14 11.65 16.59
N GLY A 73 7.94 11.07 16.44
CA GLY A 73 6.69 11.82 16.50
C GLY A 73 5.47 11.05 16.99
N GLY A 74 5.66 9.81 17.47
CA GLY A 74 4.60 8.98 18.04
C GLY A 74 3.49 8.59 17.07
N ALA A 75 2.36 8.16 17.63
CA ALA A 75 1.20 7.66 16.90
C ALA A 75 0.64 8.65 15.86
N GLY A 76 0.71 9.96 16.10
CA GLY A 76 0.20 10.96 15.17
C GLY A 76 0.96 11.00 13.85
N LEU A 77 2.29 10.90 13.93
CA LEU A 77 3.15 10.85 12.75
C LEU A 77 2.96 9.53 11.99
N LEU A 78 2.87 8.40 12.72
CA LEU A 78 2.56 7.10 12.14
C LEU A 78 1.21 7.11 11.40
N HIS A 79 0.17 7.67 12.01
CA HIS A 79 -1.16 7.76 11.41
C HIS A 79 -1.14 8.52 10.09
N ARG A 80 -0.48 9.69 10.07
CA ARG A 80 -0.36 10.51 8.86
C ARG A 80 0.37 9.75 7.75
N TRP A 81 1.51 9.15 8.07
CA TRP A 81 2.32 8.40 7.10
C TRP A 81 1.55 7.19 6.54
N LEU A 82 0.94 6.39 7.41
CA LEU A 82 0.22 5.18 7.02
C LEU A 82 -1.02 5.51 6.18
N SER A 83 -1.75 6.56 6.55
CA SER A 83 -2.89 7.06 5.76
C SER A 83 -2.47 7.47 4.33
N GLN A 84 -1.34 8.17 4.20
CA GLN A 84 -0.83 8.56 2.88
C GLN A 84 -0.40 7.33 2.09
N ARG A 85 0.28 6.38 2.73
CA ARG A 85 0.79 5.18 2.06
C ARG A 85 -0.33 4.29 1.52
N LEU A 86 -1.38 4.08 2.30
CA LEU A 86 -2.56 3.33 1.85
C LEU A 86 -3.28 4.06 0.71
N ARG A 87 -3.34 5.40 0.76
CA ARG A 87 -3.94 6.20 -0.31
C ARG A 87 -3.17 6.04 -1.62
N ASP A 88 -1.85 6.14 -1.56
CA ASP A 88 -1.00 6.01 -2.74
C ASP A 88 -1.11 4.61 -3.36
N ARG A 89 -1.11 3.56 -2.52
CA ARG A 89 -1.29 2.18 -2.97
C ARG A 89 -2.67 1.97 -3.60
N TRP A 90 -3.73 2.42 -2.93
CA TRP A 90 -5.09 2.29 -3.44
C TRP A 90 -5.33 3.08 -4.72
N LEU A 91 -4.86 4.33 -4.81
CA LEU A 91 -4.95 5.12 -6.04
C LEU A 91 -4.19 4.45 -7.19
N THR A 92 -3.06 3.79 -6.89
CA THR A 92 -2.30 3.03 -7.87
C THR A 92 -3.10 1.81 -8.34
N GLU A 93 -3.64 1.01 -7.43
CA GLU A 93 -4.47 -0.15 -7.77
C GLU A 93 -5.75 0.23 -8.51
N ALA A 94 -6.45 1.29 -8.09
CA ALA A 94 -7.63 1.79 -8.77
C ALA A 94 -7.32 2.24 -10.21
N LYS A 95 -6.18 2.90 -10.43
CA LYS A 95 -5.69 3.24 -11.78
C LYS A 95 -5.41 1.98 -12.60
N HIS A 96 -4.76 0.98 -12.03
CA HIS A 96 -4.51 -0.30 -12.72
C HIS A 96 -5.81 -1.00 -13.09
N ARG A 97 -6.77 -1.11 -12.16
CA ARG A 97 -8.09 -1.70 -12.44
C ARG A 97 -8.84 -0.95 -13.54
N SER A 98 -8.84 0.38 -13.52
CA SER A 98 -9.45 1.20 -14.57
C SER A 98 -8.77 1.01 -15.93
N ALA A 99 -7.44 0.85 -15.98
CA ALA A 99 -6.72 0.59 -17.23
C ALA A 99 -7.04 -0.80 -17.81
N HIS A 100 -7.17 -1.81 -16.96
CA HIS A 100 -7.58 -3.16 -17.38
C HIS A 100 -9.00 -3.18 -17.97
N VAL A 101 -9.96 -2.49 -17.34
CA VAL A 101 -11.32 -2.37 -17.88
C VAL A 101 -11.34 -1.67 -19.25
N SER A 102 -10.54 -0.60 -19.42
CA SER A 102 -10.41 0.08 -20.72
C SER A 102 -9.80 -0.81 -21.80
N TYR A 103 -8.84 -1.67 -21.45
CA TYR A 103 -8.27 -2.64 -22.38
C TYR A 103 -9.30 -3.70 -22.80
N GLU A 104 -10.06 -4.27 -21.86
CA GLU A 104 -11.13 -5.22 -22.19
C GLU A 104 -12.27 -4.58 -23.00
N ALA A 105 -12.63 -3.32 -22.69
CA ALA A 105 -13.61 -2.57 -23.47
C ALA A 105 -13.11 -2.32 -24.91
N ALA A 106 -11.84 -1.95 -25.08
CA ALA A 106 -11.22 -1.79 -26.39
C ALA A 106 -11.14 -3.11 -27.17
N ARG A 107 -10.79 -4.22 -26.49
CA ARG A 107 -10.74 -5.55 -27.11
C ARG A 107 -12.12 -6.04 -27.54
N ASN A 108 -13.13 -5.90 -26.67
CA ASN A 108 -14.52 -6.25 -26.99
C ASN A 108 -15.09 -5.41 -28.14
N ALA A 109 -14.72 -4.13 -28.23
CA ALA A 109 -15.12 -3.28 -29.35
C ALA A 109 -14.46 -3.73 -30.67
N ALA A 110 -13.18 -4.11 -30.64
CA ALA A 110 -12.48 -4.66 -31.80
C ALA A 110 -13.06 -6.01 -32.26
N GLU A 111 -13.43 -6.89 -31.32
CA GLU A 111 -14.05 -8.18 -31.61
C GLU A 111 -15.48 -8.05 -32.20
N ARG A 112 -16.24 -7.01 -31.81
CA ARG A 112 -17.60 -6.77 -32.33
C ARG A 112 -17.65 -5.95 -33.63
N GLY A 113 -16.60 -5.20 -33.96
CA GLY A 113 -16.53 -4.36 -35.17
C GLY A 113 -15.95 -5.05 -36.40
N GLY A 114 -15.49 -6.30 -36.29
CA GLY A 114 -14.82 -7.05 -37.36
C GLY A 114 -15.71 -8.08 -38.09
N GLY A 115 -17.04 -7.89 -38.12
CA GLY A 115 -18.00 -8.75 -38.82
C GLY A 115 -18.58 -8.12 -40.07
#